data_AF-A0A973D8C6-F1
#
_entry.id   AF-A0A973D8C6-F1
#
_cell.length_a   1.000
_cell.length_b   1.000
_cell.length_c   1.000
_cell.angle_alpha   90.00
_cell.angle_beta   90.00
_cell.angle_gamma   90.00
#
_symmetry.space_group_name_H-M   'P 1'
#
loop_
_entity.id
_entity.type
_entity.pdbx_description
1 polymer ?
#
loop_
_entity_poly.entity_id
_entity_poly.type
_entity_poly.pdbx_seq_one_letter_code
_entity_poly.pdbx_strand_id
1 'polypeptide(L)' 'MSSETKRFGEIAFELHYISTAELYEGLMVQARDEAQGEPHRFLGQILIELGHLSEKQVLEVLSILHDRPRQGTREM' A
#
# COMPACT_ATOMS: atom_id res chain seq x y z
N MET A 1 14.46 12.01 14.52
CA MET A 1 13.50 10.90 14.28
C MET A 1 13.14 10.96 12.81
N SER A 2 13.55 9.96 12.03
CA SER A 2 13.47 9.94 10.58
C SER A 2 12.05 10.21 10.11
N SER A 3 11.87 11.24 9.28
CA SER A 3 10.62 11.52 8.54
C SER A 3 10.45 10.48 7.43
N GLU A 4 10.41 9.21 7.78
CA GLU A 4 10.30 8.13 6.80
C GLU A 4 8.85 8.03 6.37
N THR A 5 8.64 8.18 5.06
CA THR A 5 7.31 8.10 4.47
C THR A 5 6.89 6.63 4.53
N LYS A 6 5.90 6.30 5.36
CA LYS A 6 5.36 4.94 5.44
C LYS A 6 4.94 4.47 4.04
N ARG A 7 5.22 3.20 3.73
CA ARG A 7 4.82 2.55 2.47
C ARG A 7 3.45 1.91 2.63
N PHE A 8 2.78 1.66 1.50
CA PHE A 8 1.47 1.01 1.46
C PHE A 8 1.44 -0.30 2.28
N GLY A 9 2.41 -1.20 2.04
CA GLY A 9 2.47 -2.49 2.72
C GLY A 9 2.69 -2.39 4.23
N GLU A 10 3.43 -1.39 4.70
CA GLU A 10 3.66 -1.16 6.13
C GLU A 10 2.37 -0.72 6.82
N ILE A 11 1.63 0.21 6.21
CA ILE A 11 0.34 0.67 6.73
C ILE A 11 -0.66 -0.49 6.74
N ALA A 12 -0.76 -1.26 5.66
CA ALA A 12 -1.68 -2.40 5.59
C ALA A 12 -1.38 -3.48 6.64
N PHE A 13 -0.10 -3.72 6.94
CA PHE A 13 0.33 -4.63 7.99
C PHE A 13 0.02 -4.08 9.41
N GLU A 14 0.32 -2.80 9.66
CA GLU A 14 0.02 -2.15 10.94
C GLU A 14 -1.48 -2.11 11.26
N LEU A 15 -2.34 -2.03 10.24
CA LEU A 15 -3.80 -2.13 10.38
C LEU A 15 -4.30 -3.57 10.57
N HIS A 16 -3.41 -4.56 10.59
CA HIS A 16 -3.75 -5.99 10.67
C HIS A 16 -4.65 -6.48 9.53
N TYR A 17 -4.63 -5.84 8.37
CA TYR A 17 -5.40 -6.29 7.21
C TYR A 17 -4.71 -7.39 6.43
N ILE A 18 -3.39 -7.45 6.50
CA ILE A 18 -2.57 -8.49 5.88
C ILE A 18 -1.52 -8.98 6.86
N SER A 19 -1.14 -10.24 6.69
CA SER A 19 0.06 -10.84 7.26
C SER A 19 1.29 -10.53 6.42
N THR A 20 2.47 -10.82 6.96
CA THR A 20 3.72 -10.73 6.21
C THR A 20 3.74 -11.69 5.02
N ALA A 21 3.17 -12.90 5.16
CA ALA A 21 3.11 -13.89 4.10
C ALA A 21 2.29 -13.41 2.89
N GLU A 22 1.11 -12.85 3.15
CA GLU A 22 0.23 -12.28 2.11
C GLU A 22 0.86 -11.06 1.44
N LEU A 23 1.55 -10.22 2.21
CA LEU A 23 2.33 -9.10 1.66
C LEU A 23 3.45 -9.60 0.73
N TYR A 24 4.19 -10.64 1.15
CA TYR A 24 5.25 -11.24 0.33
C TYR A 24 4.69 -11.83 -0.96
N GLU A 25 3.54 -12.51 -0.91
CA GLU A 25 2.90 -13.08 -2.09
C GLU A 25 2.54 -11.98 -3.12
N GLY A 26 1.91 -10.90 -2.66
CA GLY A 26 1.59 -9.75 -3.52
C GLY A 26 2.83 -9.11 -4.16
N LEU A 27 3.91 -8.96 -3.39
CA LEU A 27 5.19 -8.42 -3.89
C LEU A 27 5.85 -9.35 -4.91
N MET A 28 5.79 -10.67 -4.71
CA MET A 28 6.32 -11.64 -5.69
C MET A 28 5.56 -11.57 -7.01
N VAL A 29 4.23 -11.45 -6.96
CA VAL A 29 3.41 -11.26 -8.16
C VAL A 29 3.80 -9.96 -8.88
N GLN A 30 3.89 -8.85 -8.14
CA GLN A 30 4.26 -7.55 -8.72
C GLN A 30 5.65 -7.59 -9.39
N ALA A 31 6.64 -8.20 -8.74
CA ALA A 31 7.99 -8.33 -9.28
C ALA A 31 8.05 -9.26 -10.52
N ARG A 32 7.25 -10.33 -10.53
CA ARG A 32 7.14 -11.24 -11.68
C ARG A 32 6.55 -10.52 -12.89
N ASP A 33 5.47 -9.77 -12.70
CA ASP A 33 4.82 -9.03 -13.78
C ASP A 33 5.78 -8.00 -14.40
N GLU A 34 6.55 -7.28 -13.57
CA GLU A 34 7.59 -6.36 -14.03
C GLU A 34 8.68 -7.08 -14.82
N ALA A 35 9.15 -8.24 -14.34
CA ALA A 35 10.16 -9.04 -15.04
C ALA A 35 9.66 -9.61 -16.38
N GLN A 36 8.36 -9.82 -16.53
CA GLN A 36 7.72 -10.29 -17.76
C GLN A 36 7.35 -9.15 -18.73
N GLY A 37 7.52 -7.89 -18.31
CA GLY A 37 7.13 -6.73 -19.12
C GLY A 37 5.61 -6.55 -19.22
N GLU A 38 4.85 -7.14 -18.30
CA GLU A 38 3.40 -6.97 -18.22
C GLU A 38 3.05 -5.53 -17.78
N PRO A 39 1.81 -5.06 -18.07
CA PRO A 39 1.35 -3.76 -17.57
C PRO A 39 1.53 -3.63 -16.05
N HIS A 40 2.09 -2.50 -15.61
CA HIS A 40 2.33 -2.28 -14.19
C HIS A 40 1.02 -2.29 -13.39
N ARG A 41 0.94 -3.18 -12.40
CA ARG A 41 -0.18 -3.26 -11.44
C ARG A 41 0.27 -2.79 -10.07
N PHE A 42 -0.61 -2.04 -9.40
CA PHE A 42 -0.36 -1.59 -8.04
C PHE A 42 -0.49 -2.75 -7.05
N LEU A 43 0.31 -2.73 -5.98
CA LEU A 43 0.29 -3.77 -4.95
C LEU A 43 -1.10 -3.94 -4.32
N GLY A 44 -1.83 -2.84 -4.06
CA GLY A 44 -3.19 -2.91 -3.54
C GLY A 44 -4.17 -3.64 -4.47
N GLN A 45 -4.04 -3.46 -5.80
CA GLN A 45 -4.84 -4.18 -6.79
C GLN A 45 -4.52 -5.68 -6.75
N ILE A 46 -3.23 -6.03 -6.76
CA ILE A 46 -2.79 -7.44 -6.70
C ILE A 46 -3.32 -8.13 -5.44
N LEU A 47 -3.25 -7.46 -4.29
CA LEU A 47 -3.76 -8.01 -3.02
C LEU A 47 -5.28 -8.18 -3.01
N ILE A 48 -6.04 -7.38 -3.77
CA ILE A 48 -7.48 -7.61 -3.97
C ILE A 48 -7.72 -8.85 -4.83
N GLU A 49 -7.00 -8.98 -5.95
CA GLU A 49 -7.14 -10.12 -6.86
C GLU A 49 -6.74 -11.46 -6.19
N LEU A 50 -5.77 -11.43 -5.27
CA LEU A 50 -5.39 -12.58 -4.45
C LEU A 50 -6.38 -12.89 -3.31
N GLY A 51 -7.34 -11.99 -3.03
CA GLY A 51 -8.29 -12.13 -1.93
C GLY A 51 -7.76 -11.73 -0.54
N HIS A 52 -6.57 -11.15 -0.48
CA HIS A 52 -5.90 -10.73 0.77
C HIS A 52 -6.42 -9.39 1.30
N LEU A 53 -6.95 -8.54 0.41
CA LEU A 53 -7.55 -7.26 0.77
C LEU A 53 -8.89 -7.06 0.06
N SER A 54 -9.80 -6.34 0.71
CA SER A 54 -10.96 -5.76 0.05
C SER A 54 -10.65 -4.36 -0.51
N GLU A 55 -11.44 -3.92 -1.49
CA GLU A 55 -11.35 -2.55 -2.02
C GLU A 55 -11.45 -1.49 -0.91
N LYS A 56 -12.34 -1.70 0.06
CA LYS A 56 -12.51 -0.81 1.22
C LYS A 56 -11.22 -0.67 2.02
N GLN A 57 -10.54 -1.78 2.31
CA GLN A 57 -9.29 -1.78 3.07
C GLN A 57 -8.16 -1.09 2.29
N VAL A 58 -8.09 -1.29 0.97
CA VAL A 58 -7.12 -0.58 0.13
C VAL A 58 -7.35 0.93 0.18
N LEU A 59 -8.60 1.39 0.08
CA LEU A 59 -8.93 2.81 0.17
C LEU A 59 -8.55 3.40 1.53
N GLU A 60 -8.74 2.66 2.62
CA GLU A 60 -8.34 3.09 3.97
C GLU A 60 -6.82 3.23 4.10
N VAL A 61 -6.06 2.26 3.59
CA VAL A 61 -4.59 2.35 3.53
C VAL A 61 -4.13 3.55 2.71
N LEU A 62 -4.74 3.78 1.55
CA LEU A 62 -4.41 4.92 0.69
C LEU A 62 -4.76 6.26 1.35
N SER A 63 -5.85 6.34 2.11
CA SER A 63 -6.19 7.54 2.86
C SER A 63 -5.08 7.89 3.84
N ILE A 64 -4.59 6.93 4.63
CA ILE A 64 -3.49 7.15 5.59
C ILE A 64 -2.18 7.49 4.87
N LEU A 65 -1.90 6.84 3.74
CA LEU A 65 -0.70 7.10 2.93
C LEU A 65 -0.67 8.54 2.39
N HIS A 66 -1.83 9.09 2.04
CA HIS A 66 -1.97 10.41 1.43
C HIS A 66 -2.42 11.51 2.39
N ASP A 67 -2.92 11.18 3.57
CA ASP A 67 -3.35 12.12 4.61
C ASP A 67 -2.14 12.62 5.41
N ARG A 68 -1.22 13.28 4.70
CA ARG A 68 -0.38 14.29 5.34
C ARG A 68 -1.23 15.54 5.49
N PRO A 69 -1.43 16.07 6.72
CA PRO A 69 -2.02 17.38 6.85
C PRO A 69 -1.20 18.35 6.00
N ARG A 70 -1.87 19.11 5.13
CA ARG A 70 -1.30 20.34 4.59
C ARG A 70 -0.77 21.08 5.81
N GLN A 71 0.56 21.18 5.97
CA GLN A 71 1.14 22.05 6.98
C GLN A 71 0.57 23.42 6.68
N GLY A 72 -0.36 23.86 7.52
CA GLY A 72 -1.12 25.06 7.28
C GLY A 72 -0.17 26.22 7.12
N THR A 73 -0.29 26.95 6.02
CA THR A 73 0.11 28.36 5.97
C THR A 73 -0.73 29.07 7.03
N ARG A 74 -0.15 29.22 8.23
CA ARG A 74 -0.55 30.25 9.18
C ARG A 74 0.56 31.29 9.16
N GLU A 75 0.42 32.23 8.23
CA GLU A 75 0.94 33.57 8.45
C GLU A 75 -0.32 34.44 8.58
N MET A 76 -0.51 34.97 9.80
CA MET A 76 -1.49 36.03 10.08
C MET A 76 -0.91 37.38 9.70
#